data_AF-A0A1G4JH89-F1
#
_entry.id   AF-A0A1G4JH89-F1
#
_cell.length_a   1.000
_cell.length_b   1.000
_cell.length_c   1.000
_cell.angle_alpha   90.00
_cell.angle_beta   90.00
_cell.angle_gamma   90.00
#
_symmetry.space_group_name_H-M   'P 1'
#
loop_
_entity.id
_entity.type
_entity.pdbx_description
1 polymer ?
#
loop_
_entity_poly.entity_id
_entity_poly.type
_entity_poly.pdbx_seq_one_letter_code
_entity_poly.pdbx_strand_id
1 'polypeptide(L)'
;MSQQRVYGVTGPISTAGPTAAENQLNDALIQELKKQKSFESEDDTRKRVDVLKILQDLAQDFVFQVSKKRNMSDGMAKDAGGKIFTYGSYRLGVHGPGSDIDTLVVVPKHVTREDFFTVFDQILRTRSELDEIAPVPDAFVPIIKIKFSGISIDLICARLDIAQVPANLTLSDKNLLRNLDEKDLRALNGTRVTDEILQLVPKPTSFKIALRAIKLWAQRRAVYANIFGFPGGVAWAMLVARICQLYPNACSAVIVTRFFHILTKWNWPQPVLLKPIEDGPLQVRVWNPRIYAQDRSHRMPVITPAYPSMCATHNISESTKKVILGELERGALVSNEIFTGKKSWSDLFKKHDFFFHYKFYLTVMASTTGSDEQHLKWSGLVESKLRLLVQKLEILSGINLAHPFTKPFESSYVYDNEAQCKDIIDNYGTYKTQNVLEQYTEVTDENKNAEDIKDKKQVHITTMYIGLDVAVDGKKQVDIHVPCSDFFNLCRSFSEYDDTEMFSLMIKYVKLYDLPSTVYEEGEERPIKHSKRKKQDREGKKTKRPKSSSQKSEELATPISGSNGKSSSLDQNVASPTVPAMPSTPAVNHANASVN
;
A
#
# COMPACT_ATOMS: atom_id res chain seq x y z
N MET A 1 -12.99 39.09 -21.18
CA MET A 1 -12.86 38.40 -19.87
C MET A 1 -12.06 37.13 -20.12
N SER A 2 -11.05 36.81 -19.31
CA SER A 2 -10.38 35.50 -19.38
C SER A 2 -11.30 34.43 -18.80
N GLN A 3 -11.57 33.35 -19.54
CA GLN A 3 -12.29 32.21 -18.97
C GLN A 3 -11.44 31.59 -17.85
N GLN A 4 -11.97 31.59 -16.63
CA GLN A 4 -11.26 31.06 -15.47
C GLN A 4 -11.19 29.53 -15.59
N ARG A 5 -9.98 28.98 -15.77
CA ARG A 5 -9.77 27.54 -15.98
C ARG A 5 -10.40 26.74 -14.85
N VAL A 6 -11.42 25.94 -15.17
CA VAL A 6 -12.07 25.04 -14.23
C VAL A 6 -11.16 23.84 -13.99
N TYR A 7 -11.02 23.43 -12.73
CA TYR A 7 -10.20 22.31 -12.30
C TYR A 7 -11.08 21.29 -11.56
N GLY A 8 -11.02 20.02 -11.96
CA GLY A 8 -11.81 18.95 -11.35
C GLY A 8 -13.15 18.65 -12.05
N VAL A 9 -13.85 17.65 -11.54
CA VAL A 9 -15.21 17.25 -11.99
C VAL A 9 -16.34 18.01 -11.27
N THR A 10 -16.00 18.97 -10.42
CA THR A 10 -16.94 19.87 -9.73
C THR A 10 -16.35 21.27 -9.69
N GLY A 11 -17.19 22.28 -9.42
CA GLY A 11 -16.69 23.56 -8.92
C GLY A 11 -15.96 23.44 -7.58
N PRO A 12 -15.24 24.49 -7.15
CA PRO A 12 -14.58 24.55 -5.86
C PRO A 12 -15.61 24.68 -4.71
N ILE A 13 -15.24 24.22 -3.51
CA ILE A 13 -16.04 24.43 -2.28
C ILE A 13 -15.78 25.84 -1.72
N SER A 14 -14.56 26.36 -1.86
CA SER A 14 -14.25 27.76 -1.52
C SER A 14 -13.10 28.30 -2.36
N THR A 15 -13.26 29.53 -2.84
CA THR A 15 -12.25 30.30 -3.56
C THR A 15 -11.47 31.27 -2.65
N ALA A 16 -11.67 31.21 -1.33
CA ALA A 16 -10.97 32.06 -0.38
C ALA A 16 -9.44 31.85 -0.42
N GLY A 17 -8.69 32.95 -0.28
CA GLY A 17 -7.25 32.90 0.01
C GLY A 17 -6.99 32.64 1.50
N PRO A 18 -5.76 32.22 1.86
CA PRO A 18 -5.40 31.99 3.25
C PRO A 18 -5.29 33.30 4.04
N THR A 19 -5.77 33.28 5.28
CA THR A 19 -5.57 34.33 6.27
C THR A 19 -4.12 34.38 6.77
N ALA A 20 -3.74 35.46 7.47
CA ALA A 20 -2.40 35.59 8.06
C ALA A 20 -2.06 34.44 9.04
N ALA A 21 -3.03 34.00 9.86
CA ALA A 21 -2.85 32.87 10.77
C ALA A 21 -2.67 31.53 10.02
N GLU A 22 -3.42 31.31 8.94
CA GLU A 22 -3.26 30.12 8.09
C GLU A 22 -1.92 30.10 7.33
N ASN A 23 -1.34 31.26 7.04
CA ASN A 23 0.02 31.36 6.50
C ASN A 23 1.08 31.05 7.57
N GLN A 24 0.93 31.57 8.80
CA GLN A 24 1.81 31.19 9.93
C GLN A 24 1.78 29.67 10.20
N LEU A 25 0.60 29.04 10.14
CA LEU A 25 0.46 27.59 10.25
C LEU A 25 1.09 26.84 9.06
N ASN A 26 1.05 27.40 7.84
CA ASN A 26 1.73 26.86 6.66
C ASN A 26 3.26 26.94 6.78
N ASP A 27 3.79 28.02 7.35
CA ASP A 27 5.23 28.18 7.54
C ASP A 27 5.73 27.23 8.64
N ALA A 28 4.97 27.07 9.74
CA ALA A 28 5.23 26.05 10.75
C ALA A 28 5.21 24.61 10.17
N LEU A 29 4.32 24.33 9.21
CA LEU A 29 4.29 23.05 8.49
C LEU A 29 5.57 22.84 7.67
N ILE A 30 6.02 23.86 6.95
CA ILE A 30 7.25 23.79 6.14
C ILE A 30 8.48 23.58 7.02
N GLN A 31 8.57 24.24 8.19
CA GLN A 31 9.70 24.05 9.11
C GLN A 31 9.69 22.65 9.76
N GLU A 32 8.54 22.11 10.14
CA GLU A 32 8.47 20.73 10.63
C GLU A 32 8.81 19.72 9.52
N LEU A 33 8.39 19.95 8.27
CA LEU A 33 8.80 19.11 7.12
C LEU A 33 10.31 19.14 6.86
N LYS A 34 10.98 20.30 7.06
CA LYS A 34 12.46 20.40 7.01
C LYS A 34 13.11 19.62 8.15
N LYS A 35 12.65 19.81 9.39
CA LYS A 35 13.13 19.10 10.58
C LYS A 35 12.98 17.57 10.44
N GLN A 36 11.89 17.11 9.84
CA GLN A 36 11.62 15.70 9.53
C GLN A 36 12.34 15.21 8.25
N LYS A 37 13.35 15.95 7.75
CA LYS A 37 14.18 15.63 6.57
C LYS A 37 13.37 15.31 5.30
N SER A 38 12.20 15.92 5.10
CA SER A 38 11.35 15.67 3.93
C SER A 38 12.00 16.16 2.62
N PHE A 39 12.76 17.25 2.67
CA PHE A 39 13.45 17.84 1.53
C PHE A 39 14.88 17.29 1.44
N GLU A 40 15.36 17.04 0.22
CA GLU A 40 16.78 16.71 -0.02
C GLU A 40 17.66 17.97 -0.09
N SER A 41 18.98 17.77 -0.11
CA SER A 41 19.93 18.89 -0.26
C SER A 41 19.97 19.39 -1.71
N GLU A 42 20.46 20.61 -1.91
CA GLU A 42 20.70 21.13 -3.26
C GLU A 42 21.79 20.33 -3.99
N ASP A 43 22.79 19.81 -3.27
CA ASP A 43 23.84 18.98 -3.86
C ASP A 43 23.32 17.62 -4.33
N ASP A 44 22.44 16.98 -3.56
CA ASP A 44 21.79 15.74 -4.00
C ASP A 44 20.83 16.01 -5.16
N THR A 45 20.13 17.15 -5.14
CA THR A 45 19.33 17.62 -6.29
C THR A 45 20.21 17.78 -7.55
N ARG A 46 21.40 18.38 -7.41
CA ARG A 46 22.39 18.52 -8.50
C ARG A 46 22.83 17.16 -9.03
N LYS A 47 23.29 16.24 -8.15
CA LYS A 47 23.71 14.87 -8.53
C LYS A 47 22.63 14.14 -9.33
N ARG A 48 21.36 14.20 -8.89
CA ARG A 48 20.23 13.59 -9.62
C ARG A 48 20.04 14.17 -11.02
N VAL A 49 20.18 15.49 -11.16
CA VAL A 49 20.11 16.17 -12.47
C VAL A 49 21.28 15.77 -13.38
N ASP A 50 22.48 15.59 -12.83
CA ASP A 50 23.66 15.19 -13.61
C ASP A 50 23.59 13.71 -14.04
N VAL A 51 23.16 12.79 -13.16
CA VAL A 51 22.90 11.39 -13.54
C VAL A 51 21.80 11.28 -14.60
N LEU A 52 20.77 12.13 -14.56
CA LEU A 52 19.74 12.17 -15.60
C LEU A 52 20.25 12.68 -16.97
N LYS A 53 21.32 13.48 -17.02
CA LYS A 53 21.99 13.80 -18.30
C LYS A 53 22.67 12.56 -18.85
N ILE A 54 23.48 11.88 -18.01
CA ILE A 54 24.18 10.65 -18.38
C ILE A 54 23.19 9.60 -18.90
N LEU A 55 22.07 9.36 -18.20
CA LEU A 55 21.04 8.41 -18.64
C LEU A 55 20.34 8.82 -19.95
N GLN A 56 20.23 10.12 -20.26
CA GLN A 56 19.70 10.60 -21.53
C GLN A 56 20.70 10.35 -22.67
N ASP A 57 22.00 10.51 -22.43
CA ASP A 57 23.05 10.25 -23.41
C ASP A 57 23.17 8.73 -23.68
N LEU A 58 23.17 7.90 -22.62
CA LEU A 58 23.17 6.43 -22.73
C LEU A 58 21.90 5.89 -23.43
N ALA A 59 20.74 6.53 -23.24
CA ALA A 59 19.51 6.17 -23.95
C ALA A 59 19.58 6.47 -25.46
N GLN A 60 20.32 7.51 -25.88
CA GLN A 60 20.55 7.81 -27.30
C GLN A 60 21.58 6.87 -27.91
N ASP A 61 22.69 6.59 -27.22
CA ASP A 61 23.68 5.60 -27.67
C ASP A 61 23.05 4.20 -27.82
N PHE A 62 22.20 3.79 -26.87
CA PHE A 62 21.41 2.55 -26.97
C PHE A 62 20.57 2.48 -28.25
N VAL A 63 19.76 3.49 -28.53
CA VAL A 63 18.93 3.53 -29.75
C VAL A 63 19.80 3.59 -31.01
N PHE A 64 20.92 4.31 -30.97
CA PHE A 64 21.90 4.36 -32.07
C PHE A 64 22.52 2.99 -32.34
N GLN A 65 23.07 2.32 -31.32
CA GLN A 65 23.67 0.98 -31.45
C GLN A 65 22.68 -0.06 -31.98
N VAL A 66 21.44 -0.07 -31.50
CA VAL A 66 20.39 -0.97 -32.02
C VAL A 66 20.04 -0.65 -33.47
N SER A 67 19.94 0.63 -33.83
CA SER A 67 19.72 1.07 -35.20
C SER A 67 20.86 0.64 -36.14
N LYS A 68 22.11 0.75 -35.69
CA LYS A 68 23.30 0.26 -36.40
C LYS A 68 23.28 -1.27 -36.58
N LYS A 69 22.96 -2.04 -35.53
CA LYS A 69 22.77 -3.50 -35.61
C LYS A 69 21.67 -3.91 -36.60
N ARG A 70 20.68 -3.03 -36.82
CA ARG A 70 19.58 -3.20 -37.79
C ARG A 70 19.88 -2.58 -39.16
N ASN A 71 21.16 -2.43 -39.51
CA ASN A 71 21.70 -1.97 -40.80
C ASN A 71 21.30 -0.54 -41.22
N MET A 72 20.94 0.33 -40.28
CA MET A 72 20.65 1.74 -40.57
C MET A 72 21.94 2.54 -40.83
N SER A 73 21.86 3.55 -41.70
CA SER A 73 22.95 4.52 -41.91
C SER A 73 23.15 5.38 -40.66
N ASP A 74 24.31 6.00 -40.51
CA ASP A 74 24.65 6.77 -39.29
C ASP A 74 23.70 7.96 -39.08
N GLY A 75 23.26 8.60 -40.18
CA GLY A 75 22.21 9.62 -40.14
C GLY A 75 20.88 9.06 -39.64
N MET A 76 20.38 7.97 -40.24
CA MET A 76 19.12 7.33 -39.82
C MET A 76 19.18 6.81 -38.38
N ALA A 77 20.33 6.27 -37.95
CA ALA A 77 20.54 5.78 -36.60
C ALA A 77 20.60 6.91 -35.56
N LYS A 78 21.10 8.08 -35.94
CA LYS A 78 21.09 9.30 -35.11
C LYS A 78 19.69 9.93 -35.05
N ASP A 79 19.01 10.02 -36.19
CA ASP A 79 17.66 10.59 -36.30
C ASP A 79 16.60 9.72 -35.61
N ALA A 80 16.87 8.43 -35.40
CA ALA A 80 16.05 7.55 -34.56
C ALA A 80 15.87 8.09 -33.12
N GLY A 81 16.84 8.87 -32.62
CA GLY A 81 16.75 9.63 -31.38
C GLY A 81 16.79 8.76 -30.13
N GLY A 82 15.79 8.91 -29.27
CA GLY A 82 15.72 8.23 -27.96
C GLY A 82 15.67 9.25 -26.82
N LYS A 83 14.76 9.04 -25.86
CA LYS A 83 14.50 10.04 -24.83
C LYS A 83 14.10 9.41 -23.50
N ILE A 84 14.64 9.93 -22.40
CA ILE A 84 14.16 9.59 -21.05
C ILE A 84 13.10 10.58 -20.57
N PHE A 85 12.19 10.09 -19.72
CA PHE A 85 11.21 10.88 -19.00
C PHE A 85 11.19 10.42 -17.54
N THR A 86 11.30 11.35 -16.59
CA THR A 86 11.04 11.02 -15.19
C THR A 86 9.54 11.04 -14.89
N TYR A 87 9.10 10.16 -14.00
CA TYR A 87 7.73 10.13 -13.50
C TYR A 87 7.68 10.12 -11.96
N GLY A 88 6.52 9.79 -11.39
CA GLY A 88 6.36 9.49 -9.97
C GLY A 88 6.88 10.58 -9.03
N SER A 89 7.61 10.18 -7.98
CA SER A 89 7.85 11.08 -6.84
C SER A 89 8.82 12.24 -7.15
N TYR A 90 9.85 11.95 -7.96
CA TYR A 90 10.85 12.91 -8.42
C TYR A 90 10.24 13.94 -9.40
N ARG A 91 9.50 13.48 -10.41
CA ARG A 91 8.84 14.38 -11.40
C ARG A 91 7.80 15.29 -10.76
N LEU A 92 7.06 14.81 -9.76
CA LEU A 92 6.19 15.66 -8.95
C LEU A 92 6.97 16.68 -8.09
N GLY A 93 8.26 16.46 -7.82
CA GLY A 93 9.09 17.28 -6.92
C GLY A 93 8.71 17.09 -5.44
N VAL A 94 8.27 15.90 -5.06
CA VAL A 94 7.84 15.52 -3.70
C VAL A 94 8.63 14.34 -3.12
N HIS A 95 9.73 13.97 -3.79
CA HIS A 95 10.77 13.07 -3.33
C HIS A 95 11.60 13.68 -2.19
N GLY A 96 12.31 12.84 -1.44
CA GLY A 96 13.22 13.27 -0.38
C GLY A 96 14.55 12.51 -0.43
N PRO A 97 15.39 12.65 0.61
CA PRO A 97 16.60 11.84 0.78
C PRO A 97 16.29 10.35 0.66
N GLY A 98 17.14 9.59 -0.03
CA GLY A 98 16.95 8.16 -0.25
C GLY A 98 15.74 7.76 -1.11
N SER A 99 15.01 8.72 -1.71
CA SER A 99 13.99 8.38 -2.71
C SER A 99 14.64 7.97 -4.03
N ASP A 100 13.97 7.06 -4.73
CA ASP A 100 14.23 6.59 -6.08
C ASP A 100 14.03 7.66 -7.17
N ILE A 101 14.57 7.41 -8.37
CA ILE A 101 14.16 8.11 -9.59
C ILE A 101 13.43 7.15 -10.54
N ASP A 102 12.11 7.16 -10.46
CA ASP A 102 11.16 6.70 -11.47
C ASP A 102 11.56 7.19 -12.89
N THR A 103 12.13 6.33 -13.75
CA THR A 103 12.69 6.74 -15.06
C THR A 103 12.20 5.85 -16.21
N LEU A 104 11.58 6.48 -17.21
CA LEU A 104 11.06 5.83 -18.42
C LEU A 104 11.95 6.14 -19.62
N VAL A 105 12.55 5.12 -20.23
CA VAL A 105 13.21 5.19 -21.53
C VAL A 105 12.17 5.00 -22.64
N VAL A 106 12.08 5.96 -23.57
CA VAL A 106 11.18 5.90 -24.73
C VAL A 106 11.99 5.69 -26.00
N VAL A 107 11.63 4.66 -26.77
CA VAL A 107 12.39 4.18 -27.93
C VAL A 107 11.51 4.05 -29.19
N PRO A 108 12.09 4.22 -30.40
CA PRO A 108 11.36 4.07 -31.66
C PRO A 108 11.01 2.61 -31.96
N LYS A 109 10.08 2.40 -32.91
CA LYS A 109 9.37 1.13 -33.13
C LYS A 109 10.23 -0.09 -33.45
N HIS A 110 11.46 0.13 -33.90
CA HIS A 110 12.44 -0.91 -34.23
C HIS A 110 13.33 -1.35 -33.06
N VAL A 111 13.28 -0.69 -31.90
CA VAL A 111 14.00 -1.09 -30.69
C VAL A 111 13.06 -1.87 -29.78
N THR A 112 13.41 -3.09 -29.39
CA THR A 112 12.56 -3.98 -28.59
C THR A 112 12.88 -3.89 -27.09
N ARG A 113 12.04 -4.51 -26.25
CA ARG A 113 12.38 -4.72 -24.84
C ARG A 113 13.50 -5.75 -24.65
N GLU A 114 13.69 -6.67 -25.58
CA GLU A 114 14.86 -7.56 -25.61
C GLU A 114 16.15 -6.75 -25.84
N ASP A 115 16.14 -5.79 -26.77
CA ASP A 115 17.27 -4.86 -26.96
C ASP A 115 17.56 -4.07 -25.66
N PHE A 116 16.53 -3.70 -24.88
CA PHE A 116 16.68 -3.02 -23.58
C PHE A 116 17.32 -3.93 -22.52
N PHE A 117 16.87 -5.17 -22.38
CA PHE A 117 17.45 -6.13 -21.42
C PHE A 117 18.79 -6.75 -21.84
N THR A 118 19.30 -6.43 -23.04
CA THR A 118 20.59 -6.94 -23.54
C THR A 118 21.58 -5.83 -23.86
N VAL A 119 21.21 -4.87 -24.71
CA VAL A 119 22.09 -3.79 -25.17
C VAL A 119 22.14 -2.65 -24.14
N PHE A 120 21.00 -2.20 -23.61
CA PHE A 120 21.02 -1.12 -22.61
C PHE A 120 21.55 -1.59 -21.25
N ASP A 121 21.18 -2.80 -20.81
CA ASP A 121 21.82 -3.48 -19.67
C ASP A 121 23.35 -3.53 -19.81
N GLN A 122 23.86 -4.01 -20.96
CA GLN A 122 25.31 -4.07 -21.20
C GLN A 122 25.97 -2.69 -21.27
N ILE A 123 25.29 -1.66 -21.81
CA ILE A 123 25.77 -0.28 -21.80
C ILE A 123 25.91 0.23 -20.36
N LEU A 124 24.89 0.02 -19.51
CA LEU A 124 24.94 0.37 -18.09
C LEU A 124 26.12 -0.31 -17.38
N ARG A 125 26.36 -1.61 -17.65
CA ARG A 125 27.49 -2.38 -17.06
C ARG A 125 28.88 -1.90 -17.48
N THR A 126 29.02 -1.02 -18.47
CA THR A 126 30.32 -0.39 -18.80
C THR A 126 30.60 0.88 -18.02
N ARG A 127 29.67 1.35 -17.20
CA ARG A 127 29.80 2.61 -16.44
C ARG A 127 30.51 2.40 -15.11
N SER A 128 31.58 3.16 -14.88
CA SER A 128 32.25 3.24 -13.57
C SER A 128 31.36 3.88 -12.49
N GLU A 129 30.26 4.51 -12.89
CA GLU A 129 29.27 5.10 -12.01
C GLU A 129 28.16 4.12 -11.56
N LEU A 130 28.15 2.88 -12.06
CA LEU A 130 27.16 1.87 -11.69
C LEU A 130 27.60 1.11 -10.43
N ASP A 131 26.84 1.25 -9.34
CA ASP A 131 27.11 0.57 -8.07
C ASP A 131 26.44 -0.82 -8.01
N GLU A 132 25.17 -0.91 -8.42
CA GLU A 132 24.32 -2.11 -8.31
C GLU A 132 23.39 -2.21 -9.53
N ILE A 133 23.06 -3.43 -9.99
CA ILE A 133 22.11 -3.65 -11.11
C ILE A 133 21.31 -4.96 -10.96
N ALA A 134 19.98 -4.87 -11.06
CA ALA A 134 19.04 -5.99 -10.96
C ALA A 134 17.96 -5.91 -12.08
N PRO A 135 18.13 -6.65 -13.20
CA PRO A 135 17.13 -6.74 -14.26
C PRO A 135 15.96 -7.68 -13.90
N VAL A 136 14.73 -7.23 -14.15
CA VAL A 136 13.49 -8.00 -13.89
C VAL A 136 12.55 -7.92 -15.11
N PRO A 137 12.79 -8.73 -16.17
CA PRO A 137 12.01 -8.68 -17.42
C PRO A 137 10.57 -9.17 -17.31
N ASP A 138 10.31 -10.08 -16.36
CA ASP A 138 9.00 -10.74 -16.17
C ASP A 138 8.05 -9.99 -15.24
N ALA A 139 8.51 -8.87 -14.67
CA ALA A 139 7.66 -7.97 -13.90
C ALA A 139 6.45 -7.46 -14.71
N PHE A 140 5.38 -7.12 -13.99
CA PHE A 140 4.12 -6.61 -14.56
C PHE A 140 4.30 -5.38 -15.47
N VAL A 141 5.29 -4.55 -15.12
CA VAL A 141 6.00 -3.64 -16.02
C VAL A 141 7.48 -4.05 -15.95
N PRO A 142 8.11 -4.48 -17.06
CA PRO A 142 9.51 -4.89 -17.06
C PRO A 142 10.41 -3.72 -16.65
N ILE A 143 11.40 -4.02 -15.81
CA ILE A 143 12.22 -3.01 -15.15
C ILE A 143 13.68 -3.47 -15.02
N ILE A 144 14.62 -2.53 -15.14
CA ILE A 144 16.00 -2.69 -14.65
C ILE A 144 16.12 -1.75 -13.45
N LYS A 145 16.40 -2.30 -12.27
CA LYS A 145 16.75 -1.48 -11.11
C LYS A 145 18.25 -1.27 -11.10
N ILE A 146 18.70 -0.04 -10.89
CA ILE A 146 20.12 0.26 -10.69
C ILE A 146 20.34 1.16 -9.48
N LYS A 147 21.56 1.15 -8.97
CA LYS A 147 22.13 2.21 -8.14
C LYS A 147 23.28 2.81 -8.91
N PHE A 148 23.26 4.13 -9.09
CA PHE A 148 24.17 4.85 -9.98
C PHE A 148 24.65 6.12 -9.29
N SER A 149 25.95 6.23 -9.02
CA SER A 149 26.54 7.27 -8.17
C SER A 149 25.85 7.39 -6.80
N GLY A 150 25.49 6.25 -6.20
CA GLY A 150 24.76 6.13 -4.93
C GLY A 150 23.25 6.43 -5.00
N ILE A 151 22.69 6.71 -6.19
CA ILE A 151 21.28 7.03 -6.38
C ILE A 151 20.54 5.82 -6.94
N SER A 152 19.48 5.35 -6.27
CA SER A 152 18.59 4.30 -6.78
C SER A 152 17.71 4.83 -7.91
N ILE A 153 17.65 4.10 -9.03
CA ILE A 153 16.92 4.47 -10.25
C ILE A 153 16.20 3.24 -10.80
N ASP A 154 14.89 3.39 -10.97
CA ASP A 154 13.98 2.35 -11.45
C ASP A 154 13.72 2.62 -12.95
N LEU A 155 14.43 1.90 -13.84
CA LEU A 155 14.42 2.09 -15.29
C LEU A 155 13.43 1.17 -15.98
N ILE A 156 12.39 1.73 -16.59
CA ILE A 156 11.42 1.02 -17.43
C ILE A 156 11.54 1.47 -18.90
N CYS A 157 11.11 0.63 -19.84
CA CYS A 157 11.16 0.93 -21.27
C CYS A 157 9.75 0.91 -21.90
N ALA A 158 9.48 1.87 -22.80
CA ALA A 158 8.31 1.84 -23.68
C ALA A 158 8.72 2.08 -25.14
N ARG A 159 8.34 1.15 -26.01
CA ARG A 159 8.49 1.28 -27.46
C ARG A 159 7.25 1.97 -28.04
N LEU A 160 7.45 2.99 -28.88
CA LEU A 160 6.38 3.69 -29.59
C LEU A 160 6.30 3.24 -31.06
N ASP A 161 5.10 3.23 -31.67
CA ASP A 161 4.92 2.91 -33.11
C ASP A 161 5.28 4.09 -34.04
N ILE A 162 6.44 4.70 -33.81
CA ILE A 162 7.02 5.80 -34.60
C ILE A 162 8.48 5.48 -34.93
N ALA A 163 8.98 5.97 -36.07
CA ALA A 163 10.34 5.68 -36.53
C ALA A 163 11.45 6.46 -35.80
N GLN A 164 11.09 7.55 -35.11
CA GLN A 164 12.01 8.50 -34.49
C GLN A 164 11.42 8.98 -33.15
N VAL A 165 12.25 9.09 -32.11
CA VAL A 165 11.87 9.67 -30.80
C VAL A 165 12.64 10.98 -30.61
N PRO A 166 12.09 12.14 -31.03
CA PRO A 166 12.80 13.41 -31.00
C PRO A 166 12.86 14.01 -29.60
N ALA A 167 13.88 14.83 -29.32
CA ALA A 167 14.12 15.43 -28.02
C ALA A 167 12.95 16.30 -27.50
N ASN A 168 12.15 16.89 -28.40
CA ASN A 168 10.96 17.69 -28.06
C ASN A 168 9.68 16.86 -27.83
N LEU A 169 9.71 15.52 -27.97
CA LEU A 169 8.53 14.67 -27.79
C LEU A 169 7.89 14.85 -26.40
N THR A 170 6.56 14.88 -26.37
CA THR A 170 5.74 14.85 -25.15
C THR A 170 4.76 13.69 -25.24
N LEU A 171 4.40 13.09 -24.10
CA LEU A 171 3.58 11.88 -24.04
C LEU A 171 2.08 12.16 -23.85
N SER A 172 1.63 13.42 -24.00
CA SER A 172 0.24 13.82 -23.76
C SER A 172 -0.74 13.44 -24.88
N ASP A 173 -0.26 13.21 -26.10
CA ASP A 173 -1.14 12.71 -27.17
C ASP A 173 -1.60 11.27 -26.87
N LYS A 174 -2.89 10.98 -27.07
CA LYS A 174 -3.46 9.64 -26.95
C LYS A 174 -3.16 8.76 -28.17
N ASN A 175 -2.84 9.35 -29.34
CA ASN A 175 -2.55 8.58 -30.55
C ASN A 175 -1.21 7.83 -30.45
N LEU A 176 -0.26 8.31 -29.63
CA LEU A 176 0.97 7.59 -29.29
C LEU A 176 0.72 6.22 -28.64
N LEU A 177 -0.49 5.95 -28.13
CA LEU A 177 -0.87 4.66 -27.55
C LEU A 177 -1.39 3.64 -28.58
N ARG A 178 -1.53 4.01 -29.87
CA ARG A 178 -1.97 3.09 -30.92
C ARG A 178 -0.90 2.03 -31.18
N ASN A 179 -1.35 0.80 -31.48
CA ASN A 179 -0.52 -0.35 -31.84
C ASN A 179 0.52 -0.78 -30.78
N LEU A 180 0.36 -0.34 -29.52
CA LEU A 180 1.21 -0.71 -28.40
C LEU A 180 0.67 -1.94 -27.66
N ASP A 181 1.57 -2.72 -27.05
CA ASP A 181 1.17 -3.82 -26.17
C ASP A 181 0.93 -3.35 -24.72
N GLU A 182 0.39 -4.23 -23.88
CA GLU A 182 0.04 -3.88 -22.51
C GLU A 182 1.23 -3.44 -21.65
N LYS A 183 2.44 -3.98 -21.89
CA LYS A 183 3.65 -3.63 -21.12
C LYS A 183 4.10 -2.21 -21.50
N ASP A 184 4.12 -1.87 -22.80
CA ASP A 184 4.42 -0.52 -23.29
C ASP A 184 3.36 0.51 -22.81
N LEU A 185 2.07 0.16 -22.87
CA LEU A 185 0.97 1.00 -22.38
C LEU A 185 1.08 1.31 -20.88
N ARG A 186 1.43 0.31 -20.05
CA ARG A 186 1.64 0.51 -18.61
C ARG A 186 2.84 1.42 -18.34
N ALA A 187 3.94 1.23 -19.07
CA ALA A 187 5.15 2.03 -18.89
C ALA A 187 4.93 3.52 -19.22
N LEU A 188 4.24 3.85 -20.32
CA LEU A 188 3.90 5.24 -20.67
C LEU A 188 2.96 5.90 -19.65
N ASN A 189 2.07 5.13 -19.02
CA ASN A 189 1.06 5.65 -18.11
C ASN A 189 1.64 6.29 -16.84
N GLY A 190 2.81 5.85 -16.35
CA GLY A 190 3.49 6.48 -15.21
C GLY A 190 3.75 7.96 -15.43
N THR A 191 4.41 8.30 -16.54
CA THR A 191 4.69 9.68 -16.96
C THR A 191 3.41 10.45 -17.28
N ARG A 192 2.49 9.87 -18.06
CA ARG A 192 1.23 10.51 -18.48
C ARG A 192 0.39 10.94 -17.28
N VAL A 193 0.18 10.05 -16.30
CA VAL A 193 -0.55 10.35 -15.06
C VAL A 193 0.16 11.44 -14.25
N THR A 194 1.49 11.39 -14.18
CA THR A 194 2.27 12.35 -13.39
C THR A 194 2.17 13.76 -13.95
N ASP A 195 2.33 13.93 -15.26
CA ASP A 195 2.22 15.23 -15.93
C ASP A 195 0.78 15.76 -15.90
N GLU A 196 -0.23 14.91 -16.05
CA GLU A 196 -1.63 15.33 -15.91
C GLU A 196 -1.98 15.79 -14.49
N ILE A 197 -1.48 15.13 -13.43
CA ILE A 197 -1.68 15.60 -12.05
C ILE A 197 -1.15 17.03 -11.87
N LEU A 198 0.03 17.34 -12.43
CA LEU A 198 0.61 18.68 -12.38
C LEU A 198 -0.20 19.72 -13.19
N GLN A 199 -0.84 19.30 -14.27
CA GLN A 199 -1.75 20.16 -15.07
C GLN A 199 -3.15 20.33 -14.45
N LEU A 200 -3.55 19.44 -13.55
CA LEU A 200 -4.89 19.39 -12.95
C LEU A 200 -4.96 19.99 -11.53
N VAL A 201 -3.88 20.61 -11.04
CA VAL A 201 -3.86 21.37 -9.77
C VAL A 201 -3.80 22.89 -10.00
N PRO A 202 -4.58 23.72 -9.27
CA PRO A 202 -4.58 25.18 -9.44
C PRO A 202 -3.28 25.87 -8.98
N LYS A 203 -2.64 25.36 -7.92
CA LYS A 203 -1.40 25.91 -7.34
C LYS A 203 -0.39 24.77 -7.09
N PRO A 204 0.55 24.51 -8.02
CA PRO A 204 1.54 23.44 -7.87
C PRO A 204 2.40 23.55 -6.60
N THR A 205 2.66 24.76 -6.09
CA THR A 205 3.39 24.98 -4.83
C THR A 205 2.62 24.47 -3.62
N SER A 206 1.37 24.91 -3.41
CA SER A 206 0.49 24.42 -2.33
C SER A 206 0.31 22.90 -2.41
N PHE A 207 0.14 22.36 -3.63
CA PHE A 207 0.04 20.92 -3.88
C PHE A 207 1.29 20.14 -3.44
N LYS A 208 2.50 20.56 -3.85
CA LYS A 208 3.74 19.85 -3.52
C LYS A 208 4.01 19.80 -2.01
N ILE A 209 3.80 20.90 -1.29
CA ILE A 209 3.99 20.95 0.17
C ILE A 209 2.93 20.10 0.89
N ALA A 210 1.66 20.19 0.48
CA ALA A 210 0.60 19.35 1.06
C ALA A 210 0.85 17.85 0.79
N LEU A 211 1.34 17.48 -0.41
CA LEU A 211 1.66 16.09 -0.73
C LEU A 211 2.91 15.58 0.01
N ARG A 212 3.91 16.42 0.28
CA ARG A 212 5.02 16.08 1.19
C ARG A 212 4.50 15.76 2.60
N ALA A 213 3.58 16.58 3.12
CA ALA A 213 2.94 16.33 4.41
C ALA A 213 2.13 15.03 4.44
N ILE A 214 1.29 14.77 3.44
CA ILE A 214 0.50 13.54 3.36
C ILE A 214 1.38 12.30 3.12
N LYS A 215 2.46 12.38 2.35
CA LYS A 215 3.45 11.28 2.24
C LYS A 215 4.08 10.96 3.60
N LEU A 216 4.60 11.96 4.31
CA LEU A 216 5.23 11.78 5.63
C LEU A 216 4.24 11.23 6.66
N TRP A 217 3.01 11.76 6.71
CA TRP A 217 1.93 11.26 7.57
C TRP A 217 1.60 9.80 7.23
N ALA A 218 1.34 9.47 5.96
CA ALA A 218 0.94 8.12 5.56
C ALA A 218 2.04 7.08 5.82
N GLN A 219 3.32 7.45 5.65
CA GLN A 219 4.46 6.62 6.02
C GLN A 219 4.55 6.45 7.54
N ARG A 220 4.48 7.54 8.32
CA ARG A 220 4.55 7.50 9.80
C ARG A 220 3.38 6.75 10.44
N ARG A 221 2.21 6.73 9.81
CA ARG A 221 1.00 6.05 10.31
C ARG A 221 0.75 4.66 9.72
N ALA A 222 1.73 4.09 9.01
CA ALA A 222 1.63 2.78 8.36
C ALA A 222 0.40 2.62 7.45
N VAL A 223 0.15 3.62 6.59
CA VAL A 223 -0.90 3.58 5.54
C VAL A 223 -0.35 3.91 4.15
N TYR A 224 0.91 3.56 3.87
CA TYR A 224 1.59 3.78 2.58
C TYR A 224 2.25 2.48 2.09
N ALA A 225 1.51 1.63 1.37
CA ALA A 225 2.03 0.45 0.66
C ALA A 225 0.99 -0.17 -0.29
N ASN A 226 1.13 0.02 -1.61
CA ASN A 226 0.17 -0.55 -2.59
C ASN A 226 0.20 -2.08 -2.66
N ILE A 227 1.36 -2.70 -2.38
CA ILE A 227 1.51 -4.16 -2.35
C ILE A 227 0.71 -4.80 -1.19
N PHE A 228 0.63 -4.12 -0.05
CA PHE A 228 -0.09 -4.57 1.14
C PHE A 228 -1.53 -4.01 1.27
N GLY A 229 -2.05 -3.37 0.22
CA GLY A 229 -3.46 -2.92 0.17
C GLY A 229 -3.72 -1.51 0.70
N PHE A 230 -2.70 -0.68 0.89
CA PHE A 230 -2.84 0.75 1.21
C PHE A 230 -2.60 1.65 -0.02
N PRO A 231 -2.98 2.94 -0.03
CA PRO A 231 -2.73 3.80 -1.18
C PRO A 231 -1.23 4.01 -1.40
N GLY A 232 -0.78 3.85 -2.66
CA GLY A 232 0.57 4.17 -3.07
C GLY A 232 0.79 5.67 -3.34
N GLY A 233 2.03 6.05 -3.69
CA GLY A 233 2.40 7.46 -3.91
C GLY A 233 1.52 8.21 -4.90
N VAL A 234 1.15 7.58 -6.04
CA VAL A 234 0.27 8.18 -7.04
C VAL A 234 -1.18 8.32 -6.55
N ALA A 235 -1.67 7.39 -5.73
CA ALA A 235 -3.01 7.48 -5.14
C ALA A 235 -3.09 8.63 -4.12
N TRP A 236 -2.10 8.77 -3.25
CA TRP A 236 -1.99 9.92 -2.34
C TRP A 236 -1.83 11.24 -3.12
N ALA A 237 -1.06 11.25 -4.21
CA ALA A 237 -0.94 12.43 -5.09
C ALA A 237 -2.30 12.85 -5.67
N MET A 238 -3.09 11.90 -6.18
CA MET A 238 -4.42 12.20 -6.71
C MET A 238 -5.41 12.64 -5.63
N LEU A 239 -5.37 12.04 -4.43
CA LEU A 239 -6.18 12.46 -3.30
C LEU A 239 -5.87 13.92 -2.89
N VAL A 240 -4.58 14.29 -2.76
CA VAL A 240 -4.19 15.69 -2.45
C VAL A 240 -4.53 16.64 -3.60
N ALA A 241 -4.32 16.23 -4.85
CA ALA A 241 -4.69 17.02 -6.02
C ALA A 241 -6.19 17.36 -6.03
N ARG A 242 -7.07 16.38 -5.70
CA ARG A 242 -8.52 16.61 -5.63
C ARG A 242 -8.89 17.70 -4.62
N ILE A 243 -8.24 17.74 -3.46
CA ILE A 243 -8.47 18.77 -2.45
C ILE A 243 -7.96 20.14 -2.92
N CYS A 244 -6.85 20.18 -3.66
CA CYS A 244 -6.34 21.40 -4.29
C CYS A 244 -7.32 21.99 -5.32
N GLN A 245 -8.06 21.14 -6.05
CA GLN A 245 -9.13 21.58 -6.95
C GLN A 245 -10.33 22.19 -6.21
N LEU A 246 -10.65 21.65 -5.02
CA LEU A 246 -11.77 22.11 -4.20
C LEU A 246 -11.48 23.42 -3.45
N TYR A 247 -10.20 23.73 -3.21
CA TYR A 247 -9.72 24.95 -2.55
C TYR A 247 -8.59 25.62 -3.35
N PRO A 248 -8.87 26.12 -4.58
CA PRO A 248 -7.85 26.57 -5.54
C PRO A 248 -6.92 27.67 -5.03
N ASN A 249 -7.35 28.45 -4.04
CA ASN A 249 -6.60 29.59 -3.52
C ASN A 249 -5.83 29.35 -2.21
N ALA A 250 -6.07 28.23 -1.52
CA ALA A 250 -5.58 27.99 -0.16
C ALA A 250 -4.07 27.72 -0.04
N CYS A 251 -3.53 27.91 1.18
CA CYS A 251 -2.20 27.46 1.57
C CYS A 251 -2.19 25.96 1.91
N SER A 252 -0.99 25.37 1.97
CA SER A 252 -0.78 23.92 2.15
C SER A 252 -1.33 23.40 3.49
N ALA A 253 -1.21 24.18 4.56
CA ALA A 253 -1.80 23.84 5.87
C ALA A 253 -3.32 23.65 5.79
N VAL A 254 -4.02 24.55 5.08
CA VAL A 254 -5.46 24.44 4.87
C VAL A 254 -5.81 23.24 3.97
N ILE A 255 -5.03 22.97 2.93
CA ILE A 255 -5.20 21.76 2.09
C ILE A 255 -5.07 20.49 2.93
N VAL A 256 -4.05 20.36 3.78
CA VAL A 256 -3.86 19.20 4.68
C VAL A 256 -5.04 19.03 5.65
N THR A 257 -5.51 20.12 6.26
CA THR A 257 -6.68 20.07 7.16
C THR A 257 -7.96 19.70 6.42
N ARG A 258 -8.22 20.27 5.23
CA ARG A 258 -9.40 19.94 4.41
C ARG A 258 -9.35 18.54 3.82
N PHE A 259 -8.16 18.00 3.55
CA PHE A 259 -7.95 16.64 3.09
C PHE A 259 -8.53 15.62 4.06
N PHE A 260 -8.22 15.72 5.35
CA PHE A 260 -8.78 14.82 6.36
C PHE A 260 -10.30 14.96 6.46
N HIS A 261 -10.80 16.19 6.66
CA HIS A 261 -12.25 16.45 6.82
C HIS A 261 -13.11 16.00 5.65
N ILE A 262 -12.58 16.04 4.43
CA ILE A 262 -13.31 15.61 3.23
C ILE A 262 -13.19 14.09 3.03
N LEU A 263 -12.02 13.49 3.21
CA LEU A 263 -11.84 12.06 2.95
C LEU A 263 -12.45 11.15 4.02
N THR A 264 -12.51 11.60 5.29
CA THR A 264 -13.33 10.97 6.35
C THR A 264 -14.82 11.00 6.02
N LYS A 265 -15.30 12.08 5.39
CA LYS A 265 -16.73 12.27 5.03
C LYS A 265 -17.06 11.87 3.59
N TRP A 266 -16.12 11.23 2.88
CA TRP A 266 -16.29 10.86 1.49
C TRP A 266 -17.16 9.60 1.39
N ASN A 267 -18.14 9.61 0.49
CA ASN A 267 -19.15 8.56 0.37
C ASN A 267 -18.62 7.34 -0.39
N TRP A 268 -17.61 6.66 0.16
CA TRP A 268 -17.00 5.46 -0.43
C TRP A 268 -18.06 4.36 -0.64
N PRO A 269 -18.14 3.73 -1.84
CA PRO A 269 -17.12 3.66 -2.89
C PRO A 269 -17.28 4.68 -4.04
N GLN A 270 -17.88 5.86 -3.84
CA GLN A 270 -17.87 6.92 -4.86
C GLN A 270 -16.44 7.28 -5.30
N PRO A 271 -16.12 7.37 -6.60
CA PRO A 271 -14.75 7.53 -7.07
C PRO A 271 -14.20 8.95 -6.93
N VAL A 272 -12.93 9.06 -6.58
CA VAL A 272 -12.16 10.30 -6.68
C VAL A 272 -11.66 10.46 -8.12
N LEU A 273 -12.15 11.50 -8.80
CA LEU A 273 -11.82 11.87 -10.18
C LEU A 273 -11.18 13.27 -10.23
N LEU A 274 -10.10 13.44 -11.01
CA LEU A 274 -9.44 14.74 -11.22
C LEU A 274 -9.88 15.48 -12.50
N LYS A 275 -10.44 14.76 -13.46
CA LYS A 275 -11.12 15.26 -14.66
C LYS A 275 -12.20 14.24 -15.06
N PRO A 276 -13.14 14.55 -15.97
CA PRO A 276 -14.03 13.53 -16.53
C PRO A 276 -13.21 12.38 -17.11
N ILE A 277 -13.69 11.15 -16.93
CA ILE A 277 -13.08 9.99 -17.58
C ILE A 277 -13.29 10.15 -19.09
N GLU A 278 -12.20 10.06 -19.85
CA GLU A 278 -12.22 10.29 -21.29
C GLU A 278 -12.24 8.98 -22.06
N ASP A 279 -12.99 8.96 -23.16
CA ASP A 279 -12.79 7.97 -24.23
C ASP A 279 -11.47 8.23 -24.99
N GLY A 280 -11.10 7.28 -25.84
CA GLY A 280 -9.88 7.35 -26.64
C GLY A 280 -9.83 6.31 -27.77
N PRO A 281 -8.75 6.29 -28.56
CA PRO A 281 -8.72 5.63 -29.87
C PRO A 281 -8.57 4.10 -29.84
N LEU A 282 -8.58 3.45 -28.67
CA LEU A 282 -8.30 2.02 -28.50
C LEU A 282 -9.47 1.30 -27.81
N GLN A 283 -9.70 0.04 -28.19
CA GLN A 283 -10.64 -0.88 -27.53
C GLN A 283 -10.04 -1.48 -26.25
N VAL A 284 -9.52 -0.63 -25.35
CA VAL A 284 -8.94 -1.03 -24.06
C VAL A 284 -9.93 -0.82 -22.92
N ARG A 285 -9.83 -1.63 -21.86
CA ARG A 285 -10.64 -1.45 -20.65
C ARG A 285 -10.29 -0.15 -19.93
N VAL A 286 -11.22 0.80 -19.93
CA VAL A 286 -11.25 1.97 -19.05
C VAL A 286 -12.08 1.61 -17.81
N TRP A 287 -11.70 2.11 -16.63
CA TRP A 287 -12.41 1.84 -15.37
C TRP A 287 -13.87 2.26 -15.46
N ASN A 288 -14.79 1.30 -15.34
CA ASN A 288 -16.22 1.54 -15.44
C ASN A 288 -17.04 0.54 -14.58
N PRO A 289 -17.49 0.94 -13.37
CA PRO A 289 -18.24 0.05 -12.49
C PRO A 289 -19.65 -0.26 -12.99
N ARG A 290 -20.20 0.49 -13.96
CA ARG A 290 -21.50 0.11 -14.56
C ARG A 290 -21.37 -1.16 -15.41
N ILE A 291 -20.20 -1.37 -16.02
CA ILE A 291 -19.90 -2.53 -16.86
C ILE A 291 -19.22 -3.62 -16.02
N TYR A 292 -17.99 -3.38 -15.55
CA TYR A 292 -17.12 -4.44 -15.03
C TYR A 292 -17.37 -4.74 -13.54
N ALA A 293 -17.57 -6.02 -13.21
CA ALA A 293 -17.82 -6.46 -11.83
C ALA A 293 -16.65 -6.20 -10.88
N GLN A 294 -15.40 -6.35 -11.36
CA GLN A 294 -14.19 -6.01 -10.61
C GLN A 294 -14.12 -4.51 -10.29
N ASP A 295 -14.59 -3.64 -11.20
CA ASP A 295 -14.60 -2.19 -10.97
C ASP A 295 -15.65 -1.78 -9.92
N ARG A 296 -16.69 -2.60 -9.71
CA ARG A 296 -17.68 -2.44 -8.62
C ARG A 296 -17.16 -2.85 -7.25
N SER A 297 -16.19 -3.76 -7.16
CA SER A 297 -15.65 -4.22 -5.87
C SER A 297 -14.51 -3.35 -5.33
N HIS A 298 -14.08 -2.32 -6.07
CA HIS A 298 -13.11 -1.34 -5.58
C HIS A 298 -13.71 -0.52 -4.41
N ARG A 299 -13.15 -0.70 -3.21
CA ARG A 299 -13.70 -0.15 -1.95
C ARG A 299 -13.51 1.35 -1.77
N MET A 300 -12.38 1.90 -2.21
CA MET A 300 -12.06 3.33 -2.15
C MET A 300 -11.41 3.79 -3.47
N PRO A 301 -12.16 3.84 -4.59
CA PRO A 301 -11.59 4.02 -5.91
C PRO A 301 -11.02 5.44 -6.14
N VAL A 302 -9.73 5.51 -6.46
CA VAL A 302 -9.03 6.73 -6.87
C VAL A 302 -8.53 6.52 -8.30
N ILE A 303 -9.04 7.31 -9.24
CA ILE A 303 -8.95 7.00 -10.68
C ILE A 303 -7.89 7.85 -11.36
N THR A 304 -7.02 7.21 -12.15
CA THR A 304 -5.98 7.89 -12.92
C THR A 304 -6.59 8.80 -13.99
N PRO A 305 -6.16 10.07 -14.09
CA PRO A 305 -6.74 11.01 -15.04
C PRO A 305 -6.40 10.64 -16.49
N ALA A 306 -5.15 10.23 -16.75
CA ALA A 306 -4.71 9.91 -18.11
C ALA A 306 -5.44 8.68 -18.68
N TYR A 307 -5.86 8.79 -19.94
CA TYR A 307 -6.42 7.68 -20.70
C TYR A 307 -5.34 6.61 -21.00
N PRO A 308 -5.63 5.31 -20.83
CA PRO A 308 -6.88 4.75 -20.28
C PRO A 308 -6.93 4.84 -18.75
N SER A 309 -8.03 5.40 -18.21
CA SER A 309 -8.20 5.61 -16.77
C SER A 309 -8.37 4.28 -16.02
N MET A 310 -7.62 4.11 -14.92
CA MET A 310 -7.57 2.90 -14.10
C MET A 310 -7.71 3.24 -12.60
N CYS A 311 -8.06 2.26 -11.78
CA CYS A 311 -8.12 2.43 -10.33
C CYS A 311 -6.74 2.21 -9.69
N ALA A 312 -6.15 3.26 -9.11
CA ALA A 312 -4.85 3.22 -8.43
C ALA A 312 -4.91 2.66 -7.00
N THR A 313 -6.09 2.19 -6.56
CA THR A 313 -6.38 1.70 -5.21
C THR A 313 -7.13 0.36 -5.20
N HIS A 314 -7.03 -0.41 -6.28
CA HIS A 314 -7.72 -1.70 -6.46
C HIS A 314 -7.33 -2.78 -5.42
N ASN A 315 -6.18 -2.63 -4.75
CA ASN A 315 -5.74 -3.57 -3.71
C ASN A 315 -6.38 -3.33 -2.32
N ILE A 316 -7.18 -2.28 -2.12
CA ILE A 316 -7.78 -1.97 -0.81
C ILE A 316 -8.78 -3.06 -0.40
N SER A 317 -8.47 -3.69 0.73
CA SER A 317 -9.28 -4.67 1.47
C SER A 317 -10.26 -3.96 2.44
N GLU A 318 -11.15 -4.70 3.11
CA GLU A 318 -12.04 -4.08 4.10
C GLU A 318 -11.27 -3.67 5.37
N SER A 319 -10.30 -4.47 5.78
CA SER A 319 -9.42 -4.18 6.91
C SER A 319 -8.55 -2.95 6.66
N THR A 320 -7.89 -2.88 5.50
CA THR A 320 -7.07 -1.73 5.12
C THR A 320 -7.92 -0.46 4.95
N LYS A 321 -9.14 -0.55 4.39
CA LYS A 321 -10.13 0.55 4.40
C LYS A 321 -10.46 1.05 5.82
N LYS A 322 -10.75 0.15 6.77
CA LYS A 322 -11.03 0.52 8.17
C LYS A 322 -9.86 1.29 8.79
N VAL A 323 -8.62 0.82 8.59
CA VAL A 323 -7.40 1.48 9.08
C VAL A 323 -7.22 2.88 8.45
N ILE A 324 -7.38 3.00 7.13
CA ILE A 324 -7.28 4.29 6.42
C ILE A 324 -8.29 5.29 6.98
N LEU A 325 -9.55 4.88 7.19
CA LEU A 325 -10.59 5.76 7.72
C LEU A 325 -10.30 6.21 9.16
N GLY A 326 -9.86 5.31 10.04
CA GLY A 326 -9.46 5.65 11.41
C GLY A 326 -8.26 6.62 11.48
N GLU A 327 -7.28 6.47 10.60
CA GLU A 327 -6.15 7.41 10.51
C GLU A 327 -6.54 8.76 9.87
N LEU A 328 -7.50 8.78 8.94
CA LEU A 328 -8.08 10.02 8.42
C LEU A 328 -8.87 10.76 9.51
N GLU A 329 -9.64 10.05 10.34
CA GLU A 329 -10.32 10.61 11.52
C GLU A 329 -9.33 11.18 12.55
N ARG A 330 -8.27 10.43 12.87
CA ARG A 330 -7.16 10.91 13.71
C ARG A 330 -6.53 12.18 13.12
N GLY A 331 -6.29 12.21 11.80
CA GLY A 331 -5.79 13.39 11.10
C GLY A 331 -6.74 14.59 11.15
N ALA A 332 -8.05 14.37 11.05
CA ALA A 332 -9.09 15.39 11.14
C ALA A 332 -9.16 16.04 12.55
N LEU A 333 -9.00 15.21 13.60
CA LEU A 333 -8.91 15.68 14.98
C LEU A 333 -7.63 16.49 15.23
N VAL A 334 -6.46 15.92 14.91
CA VAL A 334 -5.16 16.56 15.18
C VAL A 334 -4.98 17.85 14.37
N SER A 335 -5.43 17.90 13.10
CA SER A 335 -5.36 19.13 12.30
C SER A 335 -6.27 20.25 12.83
N ASN A 336 -7.45 19.93 13.38
CA ASN A 336 -8.27 20.91 14.10
C ASN A 336 -7.62 21.40 15.40
N GLU A 337 -6.93 20.52 16.13
CA GLU A 337 -6.19 20.89 17.33
C GLU A 337 -4.97 21.77 17.02
N ILE A 338 -4.30 21.57 15.88
CA ILE A 338 -3.26 22.47 15.37
C ILE A 338 -3.86 23.85 15.03
N PHE A 339 -4.97 23.89 14.29
CA PHE A 339 -5.64 25.14 13.91
C PHE A 339 -6.28 25.89 15.09
N THR A 340 -6.41 25.25 16.25
CA THR A 340 -6.86 25.87 17.52
C THR A 340 -5.74 26.06 18.54
N GLY A 341 -4.46 25.90 18.13
CA GLY A 341 -3.29 26.16 18.97
C GLY A 341 -3.02 25.12 20.08
N LYS A 342 -3.70 23.98 20.06
CA LYS A 342 -3.62 22.92 21.09
C LYS A 342 -2.56 21.85 20.78
N LYS A 343 -2.14 21.71 19.52
CA LYS A 343 -1.15 20.73 19.04
C LYS A 343 -0.23 21.31 17.98
N SER A 344 0.85 20.60 17.69
CA SER A 344 1.86 20.93 16.69
C SER A 344 1.76 20.04 15.45
N TRP A 345 2.39 20.44 14.34
CA TRP A 345 2.53 19.54 13.18
C TRP A 345 3.28 18.25 13.49
N SER A 346 4.18 18.26 14.49
CA SER A 346 4.87 17.03 14.93
C SER A 346 3.89 15.99 15.49
N ASP A 347 2.76 16.39 16.08
CA ASP A 347 1.73 15.48 16.59
C ASP A 347 1.03 14.71 15.46
N LEU A 348 0.86 15.34 14.30
CA LEU A 348 0.29 14.69 13.12
C LEU A 348 1.23 13.58 12.61
N PHE A 349 2.54 13.86 12.59
CA PHE A 349 3.61 12.98 12.10
C PHE A 349 4.19 12.00 13.15
N LYS A 350 3.55 11.87 14.32
CA LYS A 350 3.90 10.84 15.32
C LYS A 350 3.74 9.42 14.75
N LYS A 351 4.78 8.60 14.92
CA LYS A 351 4.86 7.20 14.48
C LYS A 351 3.66 6.36 14.96
N HIS A 352 3.28 5.37 14.17
CA HIS A 352 2.29 4.35 14.46
C HIS A 352 2.60 3.56 15.74
N ASP A 353 1.55 3.10 16.39
CA ASP A 353 1.55 2.18 17.52
C ASP A 353 1.35 0.72 17.09
N PHE A 354 1.59 0.38 15.81
CA PHE A 354 1.25 -0.93 15.21
C PHE A 354 1.68 -2.14 16.06
N PHE A 355 2.95 -2.21 16.47
CA PHE A 355 3.51 -3.31 17.29
C PHE A 355 3.14 -3.25 18.78
N PHE A 356 2.31 -2.28 19.18
CA PHE A 356 1.73 -2.15 20.53
C PHE A 356 0.22 -2.42 20.53
N HIS A 357 -0.45 -2.20 19.39
CA HIS A 357 -1.90 -2.11 19.28
C HIS A 357 -2.60 -3.47 19.36
N TYR A 358 -2.07 -4.49 18.69
CA TYR A 358 -2.70 -5.81 18.62
C TYR A 358 -2.17 -6.77 19.69
N LYS A 359 -3.04 -7.65 20.18
CA LYS A 359 -2.66 -8.73 21.13
C LYS A 359 -1.91 -9.86 20.42
N PHE A 360 -2.17 -10.03 19.12
CA PHE A 360 -1.77 -11.16 18.28
C PHE A 360 -1.32 -10.66 16.91
N TYR A 361 -0.29 -11.30 16.37
CA TYR A 361 0.27 -11.02 15.06
C TYR A 361 0.51 -12.33 14.32
N LEU A 362 0.21 -12.34 13.03
CA LEU A 362 0.68 -13.38 12.12
C LEU A 362 1.99 -12.89 11.50
N THR A 363 3.04 -13.71 11.60
CA THR A 363 4.39 -13.40 11.11
C THR A 363 4.66 -14.31 9.93
N VAL A 364 4.77 -13.73 8.74
CA VAL A 364 5.01 -14.44 7.47
C VAL A 364 6.46 -14.18 7.06
N MET A 365 7.23 -15.25 6.87
CA MET A 365 8.68 -15.16 6.69
C MET A 365 9.07 -15.94 5.44
N ALA A 366 9.64 -15.26 4.45
CA ALA A 366 10.25 -15.87 3.27
C ALA A 366 11.75 -15.94 3.49
N SER A 367 12.36 -17.11 3.30
CA SER A 367 13.80 -17.31 3.49
C SER A 367 14.44 -17.95 2.26
N THR A 368 15.70 -17.62 2.01
CA THR A 368 16.49 -18.12 0.86
C THR A 368 17.93 -18.39 1.25
N THR A 369 18.49 -19.51 0.79
CA THR A 369 19.91 -19.91 0.97
C THR A 369 20.76 -19.81 -0.31
N GLY A 370 20.13 -19.37 -1.42
CA GLY A 370 20.79 -18.91 -2.64
C GLY A 370 21.20 -17.43 -2.55
N SER A 371 21.39 -16.78 -3.70
CA SER A 371 21.87 -15.38 -3.77
C SER A 371 20.80 -14.33 -3.42
N ASP A 372 21.25 -13.10 -3.15
CA ASP A 372 20.39 -11.90 -2.98
C ASP A 372 19.36 -11.75 -4.11
N GLU A 373 19.73 -12.05 -5.36
CA GLU A 373 18.82 -11.95 -6.52
C GLU A 373 17.71 -13.00 -6.47
N GLN A 374 18.05 -14.23 -6.06
CA GLN A 374 17.08 -15.31 -5.86
C GLN A 374 16.18 -14.99 -4.66
N HIS A 375 16.73 -14.40 -3.61
CA HIS A 375 15.97 -13.97 -2.44
C HIS A 375 14.97 -12.87 -2.79
N LEU A 376 15.42 -11.79 -3.44
CA LEU A 376 14.58 -10.65 -3.85
C LEU A 376 13.42 -11.06 -4.77
N LYS A 377 13.63 -12.09 -5.61
CA LYS A 377 12.57 -12.70 -6.43
C LYS A 377 11.56 -13.46 -5.57
N TRP A 378 12.03 -14.29 -4.64
CA TRP A 378 11.19 -15.09 -3.75
C TRP A 378 10.39 -14.24 -2.76
N SER A 379 11.05 -13.35 -2.02
CA SER A 379 10.39 -12.49 -1.03
C SER A 379 9.40 -11.54 -1.70
N GLY A 380 9.77 -10.89 -2.81
CA GLY A 380 8.89 -10.07 -3.62
C GLY A 380 7.66 -10.83 -4.14
N LEU A 381 7.80 -12.13 -4.48
CA LEU A 381 6.66 -12.98 -4.81
C LEU A 381 5.72 -13.14 -3.61
N VAL A 382 6.23 -13.53 -2.44
CA VAL A 382 5.45 -13.75 -1.21
C VAL A 382 4.76 -12.47 -0.73
N GLU A 383 5.47 -11.34 -0.72
CA GLU A 383 4.90 -9.99 -0.46
C GLU A 383 3.72 -9.68 -1.39
N SER A 384 3.87 -9.94 -2.70
CA SER A 384 2.82 -9.68 -3.70
C SER A 384 1.50 -10.43 -3.43
N LYS A 385 1.57 -11.55 -2.70
CA LYS A 385 0.43 -12.37 -2.30
C LYS A 385 -0.12 -12.02 -0.91
N LEU A 386 0.60 -11.30 -0.04
CA LEU A 386 0.22 -11.09 1.37
C LEU A 386 -1.19 -10.47 1.53
N ARG A 387 -1.54 -9.53 0.65
CA ARG A 387 -2.89 -8.93 0.55
C ARG A 387 -4.02 -9.97 0.33
N LEU A 388 -3.73 -11.12 -0.26
CA LEU A 388 -4.69 -12.20 -0.51
C LEU A 388 -4.92 -13.03 0.77
N LEU A 389 -3.89 -13.22 1.59
CA LEU A 389 -4.04 -13.78 2.95
C LEU A 389 -4.87 -12.84 3.82
N VAL A 390 -4.63 -11.53 3.79
CA VAL A 390 -5.47 -10.51 4.45
C VAL A 390 -6.93 -10.62 4.01
N GLN A 391 -7.19 -10.74 2.70
CA GLN A 391 -8.54 -10.89 2.15
C GLN A 391 -9.23 -12.22 2.56
N LYS A 392 -8.48 -13.31 2.78
CA LYS A 392 -9.00 -14.57 3.33
C LYS A 392 -9.21 -14.52 4.86
N LEU A 393 -8.42 -13.75 5.59
CA LEU A 393 -8.55 -13.57 7.04
C LEU A 393 -9.71 -12.62 7.40
N GLU A 394 -9.90 -11.52 6.67
CA GLU A 394 -10.92 -10.49 7.00
C GLU A 394 -12.38 -10.95 6.80
N ILE A 395 -12.60 -12.16 6.28
CA ILE A 395 -13.91 -12.79 6.12
C ILE A 395 -14.17 -13.91 7.15
N LEU A 396 -13.21 -14.25 8.00
CA LEU A 396 -13.39 -15.30 9.01
C LEU A 396 -14.28 -14.83 10.16
N SER A 397 -15.22 -15.69 10.57
CA SER A 397 -16.05 -15.50 11.76
C SER A 397 -15.20 -15.51 13.03
N GLY A 398 -14.90 -14.30 13.53
CA GLY A 398 -14.04 -14.07 14.69
C GLY A 398 -12.86 -13.15 14.44
N ILE A 399 -12.59 -12.73 13.19
CA ILE A 399 -11.60 -11.68 12.89
C ILE A 399 -12.34 -10.36 12.63
N ASN A 400 -12.09 -9.35 13.46
CA ASN A 400 -12.63 -8.00 13.28
C ASN A 400 -11.83 -7.21 12.24
N LEU A 401 -10.51 -7.45 12.22
CA LEU A 401 -9.52 -6.74 11.42
C LEU A 401 -8.27 -7.62 11.20
N ALA A 402 -7.81 -7.71 9.96
CA ALA A 402 -6.49 -8.21 9.62
C ALA A 402 -5.67 -7.06 9.02
N HIS A 403 -4.78 -6.46 9.82
CA HIS A 403 -4.01 -5.27 9.44
C HIS A 403 -2.58 -5.65 9.02
N PRO A 404 -2.25 -5.71 7.71
CA PRO A 404 -0.89 -5.93 7.26
C PRO A 404 -0.02 -4.70 7.57
N PHE A 405 1.20 -4.90 8.07
CA PHE A 405 2.16 -3.82 8.21
C PHE A 405 2.67 -3.35 6.84
N THR A 406 3.09 -2.09 6.74
CA THR A 406 3.43 -1.47 5.44
C THR A 406 4.87 -1.67 4.96
N LYS A 407 5.71 -2.37 5.72
CA LYS A 407 7.09 -2.69 5.35
C LYS A 407 7.43 -4.13 5.76
N PRO A 408 8.23 -4.86 4.97
CA PRO A 408 8.95 -6.01 5.49
C PRO A 408 10.08 -5.59 6.44
N PHE A 409 10.66 -6.59 7.11
CA PHE A 409 11.92 -6.53 7.85
C PHE A 409 12.88 -7.54 7.22
N GLU A 410 14.05 -7.08 6.79
CA GLU A 410 15.11 -7.94 6.25
C GLU A 410 16.14 -8.25 7.34
N SER A 411 16.56 -9.51 7.42
CA SER A 411 17.77 -9.96 8.13
C SER A 411 18.52 -10.94 7.23
N SER A 412 19.83 -11.08 7.42
CA SER A 412 20.63 -12.10 6.73
C SER A 412 21.67 -12.65 7.70
N TYR A 413 21.86 -13.97 7.76
CA TYR A 413 22.76 -14.61 8.71
C TYR A 413 23.78 -15.51 8.01
N VAL A 414 25.03 -15.46 8.47
CA VAL A 414 26.10 -16.34 8.04
C VAL A 414 25.92 -17.75 8.61
N TYR A 415 26.17 -18.78 7.80
CA TYR A 415 26.23 -20.16 8.27
C TYR A 415 27.33 -20.98 7.57
N ASP A 416 27.94 -21.91 8.32
CA ASP A 416 28.97 -22.83 7.82
C ASP A 416 28.36 -24.18 7.37
N ASN A 417 27.21 -24.59 7.93
CA ASN A 417 26.55 -25.86 7.61
C ASN A 417 25.00 -25.80 7.70
N GLU A 418 24.34 -26.79 7.10
CA GLU A 418 22.87 -26.90 7.00
C GLU A 418 22.16 -26.95 8.37
N ALA A 419 22.78 -27.53 9.40
CA ALA A 419 22.17 -27.60 10.73
C ALA A 419 22.10 -26.21 11.38
N GLN A 420 23.14 -25.37 11.21
CA GLN A 420 23.09 -23.96 11.63
C GLN A 420 22.06 -23.17 10.84
N CYS A 421 22.01 -23.32 9.51
CA CYS A 421 21.02 -22.65 8.66
C CYS A 421 19.58 -22.99 9.10
N LYS A 422 19.32 -24.27 9.38
CA LYS A 422 18.03 -24.72 9.89
C LYS A 422 17.72 -24.16 11.28
N ASP A 423 18.70 -24.14 12.20
CA ASP A 423 18.49 -23.59 13.54
C ASP A 423 18.16 -22.09 13.50
N ILE A 424 18.84 -21.31 12.63
CA ILE A 424 18.48 -19.91 12.35
C ILE A 424 17.03 -19.80 11.89
N ILE A 425 16.64 -20.55 10.86
CA ILE A 425 15.28 -20.55 10.27
C ILE A 425 14.20 -20.94 11.30
N ASP A 426 14.41 -22.01 12.05
CA ASP A 426 13.45 -22.51 13.05
C ASP A 426 13.33 -21.56 14.26
N ASN A 427 14.41 -20.91 14.69
CA ASN A 427 14.42 -19.95 15.80
C ASN A 427 14.03 -18.52 15.43
N TYR A 428 14.13 -18.10 14.16
CA TYR A 428 13.82 -16.71 13.76
C TYR A 428 12.34 -16.33 13.98
N GLY A 429 12.10 -15.05 14.28
CA GLY A 429 10.74 -14.47 14.35
C GLY A 429 10.02 -14.53 15.69
N THR A 430 10.68 -14.93 16.80
CA THR A 430 10.12 -14.75 18.17
C THR A 430 11.16 -14.27 19.18
N TYR A 431 10.72 -13.56 20.22
CA TYR A 431 11.62 -13.05 21.26
C TYR A 431 12.28 -14.17 22.10
N LYS A 432 11.55 -15.24 22.43
CA LYS A 432 12.07 -16.33 23.29
C LYS A 432 13.32 -17.00 22.74
N THR A 433 13.42 -17.02 21.42
CA THR A 433 14.45 -17.69 20.63
C THR A 433 15.52 -16.72 20.13
N GLN A 434 15.39 -15.41 20.41
CA GLN A 434 16.34 -14.38 19.99
C GLN A 434 17.75 -14.64 20.55
N ASN A 435 17.86 -15.09 21.80
CA ASN A 435 19.14 -15.48 22.41
C ASN A 435 19.84 -16.66 21.72
N VAL A 436 19.15 -17.42 20.87
CA VAL A 436 19.75 -18.45 20.02
C VAL A 436 20.33 -17.82 18.75
N LEU A 437 19.66 -16.81 18.20
CA LEU A 437 20.13 -16.05 17.04
C LEU A 437 21.39 -15.22 17.36
N GLU A 438 21.51 -14.74 18.60
CA GLU A 438 22.68 -14.02 19.13
C GLU A 438 24.00 -14.82 19.07
N GLN A 439 23.97 -16.12 18.78
CA GLN A 439 25.16 -16.95 18.54
C GLN A 439 25.64 -16.96 17.07
N TYR A 440 24.86 -16.37 16.15
CA TYR A 440 25.13 -16.33 14.71
C TYR A 440 25.47 -14.91 14.24
N THR A 441 26.37 -14.80 13.26
CA THR A 441 26.74 -13.51 12.68
C THR A 441 25.64 -12.99 11.76
N GLU A 442 24.93 -11.95 12.18
CA GLU A 442 24.05 -11.18 11.30
C GLU A 442 24.88 -10.31 10.33
N VAL A 443 24.50 -10.30 9.07
CA VAL A 443 25.14 -9.55 7.99
C VAL A 443 24.54 -8.15 7.95
N THR A 444 25.39 -7.14 8.06
CA THR A 444 25.02 -5.72 8.14
C THR A 444 25.77 -4.90 7.09
N ASP A 445 25.32 -3.67 6.83
CA ASP A 445 26.03 -2.74 5.94
C ASP A 445 27.48 -2.46 6.38
N GLU A 446 27.78 -2.62 7.67
CA GLU A 446 29.11 -2.42 8.25
C GLU A 446 30.04 -3.61 8.04
N ASN A 447 29.52 -4.85 8.12
CA ASN A 447 30.34 -6.06 8.13
C ASN A 447 30.32 -6.88 6.81
N LYS A 448 29.36 -6.66 5.91
CA LYS A 448 29.18 -7.44 4.66
C LYS A 448 30.38 -7.45 3.71
N ASN A 449 31.30 -6.49 3.85
CA ASN A 449 32.52 -6.37 3.05
C ASN A 449 33.75 -7.01 3.71
N ALA A 450 33.64 -7.55 4.93
CA ALA A 450 34.74 -8.19 5.64
C ALA A 450 35.06 -9.58 5.05
N GLU A 451 36.35 -9.94 5.00
CA GLU A 451 36.83 -11.16 4.35
C GLU A 451 36.27 -12.46 4.98
N ASP A 452 35.92 -12.42 6.26
CA ASP A 452 35.34 -13.55 7.02
C ASP A 452 33.82 -13.74 6.81
N ILE A 453 33.15 -12.80 6.14
CA ILE A 453 31.71 -12.79 5.88
C ILE A 453 31.41 -12.88 4.37
N LYS A 454 32.13 -12.11 3.55
CA LYS A 454 31.84 -11.88 2.13
C LYS A 454 31.72 -13.17 1.31
N ASP A 455 32.62 -14.14 1.54
CA ASP A 455 32.70 -15.38 0.76
C ASP A 455 32.03 -16.58 1.47
N LYS A 456 31.30 -16.36 2.58
CA LYS A 456 30.55 -17.39 3.31
C LYS A 456 29.12 -17.55 2.80
N LYS A 457 28.51 -18.71 3.07
CA LYS A 457 27.07 -18.94 2.82
C LYS A 457 26.23 -18.08 3.75
N GLN A 458 25.13 -17.55 3.21
CA GLN A 458 24.20 -16.69 3.94
C GLN A 458 22.77 -17.22 3.78
N VAL A 459 21.96 -17.06 4.84
CA VAL A 459 20.51 -17.27 4.79
C VAL A 459 19.83 -15.91 4.93
N HIS A 460 19.13 -15.50 3.88
CA HIS A 460 18.42 -14.25 3.79
C HIS A 460 16.96 -14.44 4.22
N ILE A 461 16.37 -13.50 4.97
CA ILE A 461 15.03 -13.63 5.58
C ILE A 461 14.26 -12.30 5.48
N THR A 462 13.21 -12.28 4.65
CA THR A 462 12.21 -11.20 4.58
C THR A 462 11.00 -11.54 5.45
N THR A 463 10.61 -10.63 6.34
CA THR A 463 9.53 -10.85 7.32
C THR A 463 8.43 -9.79 7.27
N MET A 464 7.19 -10.23 7.10
CA MET A 464 5.99 -9.38 7.07
C MET A 464 5.05 -9.72 8.23
N TYR A 465 4.39 -8.70 8.78
CA TYR A 465 3.47 -8.84 9.91
C TYR A 465 2.03 -8.51 9.54
N ILE A 466 1.07 -9.26 10.09
CA ILE A 466 -0.36 -8.93 10.08
C ILE A 466 -0.86 -8.86 11.53
N GLY A 467 -1.21 -7.66 11.99
CA GLY A 467 -1.87 -7.46 13.29
C GLY A 467 -3.31 -7.96 13.24
N LEU A 468 -3.71 -8.76 14.23
CA LEU A 468 -5.04 -9.38 14.29
C LEU A 468 -5.86 -8.80 15.45
N ASP A 469 -6.99 -8.17 15.14
CA ASP A 469 -8.06 -7.97 16.12
C ASP A 469 -9.08 -9.09 16.01
N VAL A 470 -9.39 -9.69 17.16
CA VAL A 470 -10.13 -10.95 17.28
C VAL A 470 -11.34 -10.72 18.17
N ALA A 471 -12.52 -11.08 17.66
CA ALA A 471 -13.78 -10.94 18.38
C ALA A 471 -13.71 -11.71 19.72
N VAL A 472 -14.15 -11.06 20.79
CA VAL A 472 -14.03 -11.59 22.17
C VAL A 472 -15.15 -12.59 22.50
N ASP A 473 -16.13 -12.72 21.60
CA ASP A 473 -17.37 -13.46 21.83
C ASP A 473 -17.22 -14.98 21.70
N GLY A 474 -16.97 -15.63 22.84
CA GLY A 474 -17.50 -16.97 23.08
C GLY A 474 -16.54 -18.16 22.95
N LYS A 475 -15.41 -18.11 23.68
CA LYS A 475 -14.56 -19.28 24.06
C LYS A 475 -13.89 -20.10 22.94
N LYS A 476 -14.25 -19.94 21.67
CA LYS A 476 -13.62 -20.64 20.55
C LYS A 476 -12.30 -19.96 20.17
N GLN A 477 -11.28 -20.75 19.88
CA GLN A 477 -10.13 -20.26 19.12
C GLN A 477 -10.59 -20.06 17.66
N VAL A 478 -10.20 -18.95 17.04
CA VAL A 478 -10.45 -18.74 15.61
C VAL A 478 -9.43 -19.57 14.84
N ASP A 479 -9.91 -20.52 14.05
CA ASP A 479 -9.05 -21.30 13.17
C ASP A 479 -8.69 -20.48 11.93
N ILE A 480 -7.38 -20.26 11.76
CA ILE A 480 -6.79 -19.55 10.61
C ILE A 480 -6.01 -20.49 9.70
N HIS A 481 -6.01 -21.81 9.97
CA HIS A 481 -5.22 -22.79 9.24
C HIS A 481 -5.52 -22.79 7.74
N VAL A 482 -6.81 -22.74 7.34
CA VAL A 482 -7.20 -22.79 5.93
C VAL A 482 -6.66 -21.58 5.13
N PRO A 483 -6.89 -20.30 5.53
CA PRO A 483 -6.23 -19.16 4.88
C PRO A 483 -4.70 -19.24 4.82
N CYS A 484 -4.04 -19.72 5.88
CA CYS A 484 -2.59 -19.83 5.92
C CYS A 484 -2.07 -20.94 4.97
N SER A 485 -2.75 -22.09 4.92
CA SER A 485 -2.43 -23.20 4.02
C SER A 485 -2.66 -22.82 2.56
N ASP A 486 -3.81 -22.19 2.25
CA ASP A 486 -4.10 -21.64 0.93
C ASP A 486 -3.02 -20.66 0.45
N PHE A 487 -2.54 -19.79 1.34
CA PHE A 487 -1.49 -18.82 1.03
C PHE A 487 -0.12 -19.48 0.82
N PHE A 488 0.25 -20.45 1.67
CA PHE A 488 1.48 -21.22 1.52
C PHE A 488 1.51 -21.96 0.18
N ASN A 489 0.44 -22.68 -0.14
CA ASN A 489 0.28 -23.42 -1.39
C ASN A 489 0.29 -22.48 -2.61
N LEU A 490 -0.29 -21.28 -2.51
CA LEU A 490 -0.28 -20.27 -3.58
C LEU A 490 1.11 -19.66 -3.81
N CYS A 491 1.95 -19.56 -2.78
CA CYS A 491 3.34 -19.11 -2.97
C CYS A 491 4.20 -20.23 -3.57
N ARG A 492 3.95 -21.49 -3.20
CA ARG A 492 4.61 -22.69 -3.74
C ARG A 492 4.10 -23.16 -5.10
N SER A 493 3.02 -22.59 -5.66
CA SER A 493 2.49 -23.01 -6.98
C SER A 493 3.27 -22.42 -8.18
N PHE A 494 4.50 -21.99 -7.98
CA PHE A 494 5.36 -21.35 -8.97
C PHE A 494 6.65 -22.17 -9.05
N SER A 495 6.85 -22.89 -10.17
CA SER A 495 7.90 -23.93 -10.29
C SER A 495 9.34 -23.43 -10.17
N GLU A 496 9.54 -22.12 -10.30
CA GLU A 496 10.79 -21.41 -9.98
C GLU A 496 11.22 -21.58 -8.50
N TYR A 497 10.29 -21.93 -7.61
CA TYR A 497 10.49 -22.03 -6.15
C TYR A 497 10.05 -23.40 -5.60
N ASP A 498 10.06 -24.44 -6.44
CA ASP A 498 9.79 -25.83 -6.04
C ASP A 498 10.86 -26.41 -5.10
N ASP A 499 12.08 -25.87 -5.15
CA ASP A 499 13.18 -26.25 -4.24
C ASP A 499 12.84 -25.84 -2.79
N THR A 500 12.64 -26.84 -1.93
CA THR A 500 12.30 -26.65 -0.51
C THR A 500 13.53 -26.50 0.39
N GLU A 501 14.73 -26.73 -0.11
CA GLU A 501 16.00 -26.56 0.61
C GLU A 501 16.58 -25.16 0.34
N MET A 502 16.41 -24.65 -0.90
CA MET A 502 16.81 -23.30 -1.28
C MET A 502 15.81 -22.23 -0.84
N PHE A 503 14.50 -22.46 -1.06
CA PHE A 503 13.44 -21.50 -0.74
C PHE A 503 12.59 -22.03 0.41
N SER A 504 12.29 -21.18 1.39
CA SER A 504 11.41 -21.52 2.52
C SER A 504 10.36 -20.44 2.78
N LEU A 505 9.22 -20.85 3.31
CA LEU A 505 8.12 -19.99 3.73
C LEU A 505 7.56 -20.49 5.06
N MET A 506 7.52 -19.62 6.06
CA MET A 506 6.95 -19.92 7.38
C MET A 506 5.85 -18.93 7.74
N ILE A 507 4.88 -19.40 8.53
CA ILE A 507 3.79 -18.60 9.07
C ILE A 507 3.69 -18.88 10.57
N LYS A 508 4.31 -18.02 11.40
CA LYS A 508 4.33 -18.15 12.87
C LYS A 508 3.27 -17.24 13.50
N TYR A 509 2.44 -17.78 14.39
CA TYR A 509 1.47 -17.00 15.18
C TYR A 509 2.15 -16.51 16.47
N VAL A 510 2.26 -15.19 16.62
CA VAL A 510 3.07 -14.53 17.66
C VAL A 510 2.17 -13.64 18.53
N LYS A 511 2.48 -13.55 19.81
CA LYS A 511 1.76 -12.70 20.78
C LYS A 511 2.52 -11.40 20.98
N LEU A 512 1.83 -10.32 21.35
CA LEU A 512 2.41 -8.99 21.57
C LEU A 512 3.74 -9.02 22.36
N TYR A 513 3.73 -9.69 23.52
CA TYR A 513 4.89 -9.81 24.43
C TYR A 513 6.01 -10.76 23.94
N ASP A 514 5.89 -11.27 22.73
CA ASP A 514 6.63 -12.39 22.14
C ASP A 514 7.19 -12.03 20.74
N LEU A 515 6.84 -10.85 20.22
CA LEU A 515 7.44 -10.25 19.03
C LEU A 515 8.95 -10.02 19.23
N PRO A 516 9.80 -10.24 18.20
CA PRO A 516 11.23 -9.95 18.23
C PRO A 516 11.55 -8.52 18.69
N SER A 517 12.75 -8.29 19.23
CA SER A 517 13.17 -6.93 19.60
C SER A 517 13.34 -6.02 18.39
N THR A 518 13.64 -6.58 17.20
CA THR A 518 13.89 -5.86 15.95
C THR A 518 12.69 -5.10 15.38
N VAL A 519 11.46 -5.31 15.87
CA VAL A 519 10.28 -4.55 15.41
C VAL A 519 10.06 -3.21 16.15
N TYR A 520 10.88 -2.93 17.16
CA TYR A 520 10.84 -1.71 17.98
C TYR A 520 12.04 -0.82 17.63
N GLU A 521 11.83 0.48 17.52
CA GLU A 521 12.91 1.44 17.26
C GLU A 521 13.63 1.86 18.56
N GLU A 522 14.78 2.54 18.43
CA GLU A 522 15.53 3.05 19.59
C GLU A 522 14.64 3.94 20.48
N GLY A 523 14.56 3.59 21.77
CA GLY A 523 13.70 4.28 22.75
C GLY A 523 12.28 3.71 22.90
N GLU A 524 11.89 2.67 22.15
CA GLU A 524 10.63 1.95 22.33
C GLU A 524 10.76 0.73 23.26
N GLU A 525 10.08 0.75 24.41
CA GLU A 525 10.07 -0.40 25.33
C GLU A 525 9.10 -1.51 24.89
N ARG A 526 9.65 -2.69 24.60
CA ARG A 526 8.89 -3.90 24.23
C ARG A 526 7.86 -4.32 25.31
N PRO A 527 6.56 -4.50 24.98
CA PRO A 527 5.53 -4.81 25.97
C PRO A 527 5.77 -6.11 26.78
N ILE A 528 5.86 -5.97 28.10
CA ILE A 528 6.15 -7.09 29.01
C ILE A 528 4.87 -7.88 29.35
N LYS A 529 4.97 -9.21 29.37
CA LYS A 529 3.90 -10.11 29.83
C LYS A 529 3.66 -9.97 31.34
N HIS A 530 2.77 -9.08 31.76
CA HIS A 530 2.33 -9.01 33.15
C HIS A 530 1.80 -10.38 33.63
N SER A 531 2.48 -11.00 34.58
CA SER A 531 1.98 -12.18 35.25
C SER A 531 0.82 -11.78 36.17
N LYS A 532 -0.33 -12.45 36.05
CA LYS A 532 -1.36 -12.35 37.09
C LYS A 532 -0.74 -12.92 38.36
N ARG A 533 -0.46 -12.07 39.37
CA ARG A 533 -0.05 -12.51 40.71
C ARG A 533 -1.00 -13.63 41.13
N LYS A 534 -0.45 -14.82 41.42
CA LYS A 534 -1.23 -15.89 42.08
C LYS A 534 -1.83 -15.29 43.33
N LYS A 535 -3.16 -15.34 43.44
CA LYS A 535 -3.87 -14.97 44.67
C LYS A 535 -3.43 -16.01 45.71
N GLN A 536 -2.52 -15.62 46.61
CA GLN A 536 -2.02 -16.54 47.65
C GLN A 536 -3.20 -17.06 48.46
N ASP A 537 -3.21 -18.39 48.65
CA ASP A 537 -4.19 -19.04 49.49
C ASP A 537 -4.03 -18.57 50.94
N ARG A 538 -5.12 -18.03 51.51
CA ARG A 538 -5.23 -17.87 52.96
C ARG A 538 -5.73 -19.18 53.55
N GLU A 539 -4.80 -20.07 53.86
CA GLU A 539 -5.08 -21.16 54.79
C GLU A 539 -5.47 -20.62 56.17
N GLY A 540 -6.15 -21.45 56.97
CA GLY A 540 -6.17 -21.27 58.43
C GLY A 540 -7.42 -20.66 59.05
N LYS A 541 -8.56 -21.37 58.98
CA LYS A 541 -9.24 -21.86 60.20
C LYS A 541 -10.36 -22.87 59.89
N LYS A 542 -10.17 -24.11 60.37
CA LYS A 542 -11.25 -25.11 60.50
C LYS A 542 -11.95 -24.90 61.83
N THR A 543 -13.27 -24.72 61.84
CA THR A 543 -14.12 -24.86 63.03
C THR A 543 -15.13 -25.98 62.81
N LYS A 544 -15.38 -26.79 63.86
CA LYS A 544 -16.18 -28.03 63.76
C LYS A 544 -17.69 -27.74 63.89
N ARG A 545 -18.51 -28.53 63.20
CA ARG A 545 -19.95 -28.68 63.46
C ARG A 545 -20.23 -29.29 64.85
N PRO A 546 -21.32 -28.89 65.53
CA PRO A 546 -22.11 -29.77 66.40
C PRO A 546 -23.04 -30.70 65.58
N LYS A 547 -23.56 -31.77 66.20
CA LYS A 547 -24.53 -32.72 65.61
C LYS A 547 -25.72 -32.93 66.56
N SER A 548 -26.93 -32.87 66.02
CA SER A 548 -28.17 -33.48 66.56
C SER A 548 -29.31 -33.23 65.56
N SER A 549 -30.35 -34.05 65.37
CA SER A 549 -30.58 -35.51 65.38
C SER A 549 -32.11 -35.67 65.26
N SER A 550 -32.56 -35.85 64.02
CA SER A 550 -33.89 -36.33 63.55
C SER A 550 -34.95 -36.81 64.55
N GLN A 551 -36.17 -36.25 64.44
CA GLN A 551 -37.52 -36.90 64.39
C GLN A 551 -38.62 -35.82 64.59
N LYS A 552 -39.92 -36.02 64.33
CA LYS A 552 -40.66 -36.56 63.16
C LYS A 552 -42.16 -36.23 63.38
N SER A 553 -42.87 -35.68 62.39
CA SER A 553 -44.33 -35.44 62.38
C SER A 553 -44.89 -34.49 63.47
N GLU A 554 -46.20 -34.23 63.75
CA GLU A 554 -47.59 -34.29 63.15
C GLU A 554 -48.49 -33.52 64.19
N GLU A 555 -49.66 -32.87 63.98
CA GLU A 555 -50.47 -32.33 62.85
C GLU A 555 -51.57 -31.39 63.45
N LEU A 556 -52.37 -30.63 62.65
CA LEU A 556 -53.56 -29.80 62.98
C LEU A 556 -53.29 -28.47 63.78
N ALA A 557 -53.98 -27.33 63.56
CA ALA A 557 -55.29 -27.06 62.92
C ALA A 557 -55.41 -25.68 62.21
N THR A 558 -56.51 -25.50 61.47
CA THR A 558 -56.99 -24.34 60.64
C THR A 558 -58.04 -23.47 61.40
N PRO A 559 -58.78 -22.49 60.83
CA PRO A 559 -58.92 -21.94 59.44
C PRO A 559 -58.49 -20.43 59.36
N ILE A 560 -58.86 -19.53 58.41
CA ILE A 560 -59.96 -19.29 57.43
C ILE A 560 -59.34 -18.53 56.22
N SER A 561 -59.77 -18.60 54.94
CA SER A 561 -60.88 -19.31 54.25
C SER A 561 -60.31 -20.37 53.25
N GLY A 562 -60.62 -20.58 51.96
CA GLY A 562 -61.49 -19.99 50.92
C GLY A 562 -60.70 -19.70 49.60
N SER A 563 -61.17 -19.77 48.35
CA SER A 563 -62.27 -20.42 47.57
C SER A 563 -62.85 -19.42 46.56
N ASN A 564 -63.02 -19.63 45.24
CA ASN A 564 -62.74 -20.69 44.24
C ASN A 564 -62.64 -19.98 42.86
N GLY A 565 -62.30 -20.54 41.69
CA GLY A 565 -61.89 -21.88 41.18
C GLY A 565 -61.17 -21.67 39.82
N LYS A 566 -60.45 -22.62 39.20
CA LYS A 566 -60.95 -23.75 38.37
C LYS A 566 -62.12 -23.40 37.42
N SER A 567 -62.15 -23.81 36.14
CA SER A 567 -61.16 -24.44 35.23
C SER A 567 -61.78 -24.61 33.83
N SER A 568 -60.97 -24.87 32.78
CA SER A 568 -61.37 -25.50 31.48
C SER A 568 -62.43 -24.73 30.62
N SER A 569 -62.57 -24.92 29.29
CA SER A 569 -61.76 -25.48 28.20
C SER A 569 -62.47 -25.21 26.85
N LEU A 570 -61.81 -25.48 25.71
CA LEU A 570 -62.38 -25.68 24.35
C LEU A 570 -62.83 -24.45 23.52
N ASP A 571 -62.22 -24.39 22.33
CA ASP A 571 -62.86 -24.31 21.00
C ASP A 571 -63.26 -23.01 20.26
N GLN A 572 -63.05 -23.16 18.93
CA GLN A 572 -63.64 -22.49 17.76
C GLN A 572 -63.16 -21.09 17.29
N ASN A 573 -62.46 -21.12 16.15
CA ASN A 573 -62.72 -20.41 14.89
C ASN A 573 -63.05 -18.89 14.90
N VAL A 574 -62.36 -18.12 14.07
CA VAL A 574 -62.86 -17.70 12.73
C VAL A 574 -61.77 -17.04 11.87
N ALA A 575 -61.99 -17.10 10.55
CA ALA A 575 -61.13 -16.78 9.40
C ALA A 575 -60.32 -15.47 9.34
N SER A 576 -59.30 -15.51 8.47
CA SER A 576 -58.66 -14.36 7.79
C SER A 576 -59.62 -13.64 6.82
N PRO A 577 -59.25 -12.44 6.33
CA PRO A 577 -59.62 -11.99 4.99
C PRO A 577 -58.40 -11.75 4.07
N THR A 578 -58.67 -11.64 2.77
CA THR A 578 -57.66 -11.74 1.68
C THR A 578 -57.44 -10.41 0.95
N VAL A 579 -56.35 -10.35 0.18
CA VAL A 579 -55.94 -9.25 -0.74
C VAL A 579 -56.92 -9.04 -1.91
N PRO A 580 -57.08 -7.79 -2.39
CA PRO A 580 -57.33 -7.47 -3.80
C PRO A 580 -56.16 -6.69 -4.44
N ALA A 581 -56.04 -6.76 -5.78
CA ALA A 581 -54.86 -6.31 -6.54
C ALA A 581 -55.05 -5.00 -7.33
N MET A 582 -54.03 -4.63 -8.11
CA MET A 582 -53.87 -3.40 -8.90
C MET A 582 -55.01 -3.09 -9.90
N PRO A 583 -55.12 -1.81 -10.32
CA PRO A 583 -55.29 -1.42 -11.72
C PRO A 583 -53.96 -0.96 -12.35
N SER A 584 -53.86 -1.05 -13.68
CA SER A 584 -52.65 -0.75 -14.47
C SER A 584 -52.96 0.26 -15.61
N THR A 585 -51.96 0.53 -16.47
CA THR A 585 -52.03 1.34 -17.73
C THR A 585 -52.03 2.87 -17.54
N PRO A 586 -51.69 3.67 -18.58
CA PRO A 586 -51.32 3.30 -19.95
C PRO A 586 -49.89 3.66 -20.40
N ALA A 587 -49.51 3.10 -21.54
CA ALA A 587 -48.29 3.48 -22.28
C ALA A 587 -48.55 4.67 -23.22
N VAL A 588 -47.47 5.34 -23.64
CA VAL A 588 -47.49 6.33 -24.74
C VAL A 588 -46.54 5.87 -25.84
N ASN A 589 -47.08 5.66 -27.04
CA ASN A 589 -46.32 5.38 -28.26
C ASN A 589 -46.50 6.53 -29.25
N HIS A 590 -45.42 7.23 -29.57
CA HIS A 590 -45.24 7.89 -30.87
C HIS A 590 -43.77 7.66 -31.27
N ALA A 591 -43.46 6.83 -32.26
CA ALA A 591 -43.79 6.89 -33.70
C ALA A 591 -42.63 7.53 -34.50
N ASN A 592 -42.26 6.89 -35.61
CA ASN A 592 -41.06 7.22 -36.38
C ASN A 592 -41.20 8.54 -37.14
N ALA A 593 -40.06 9.21 -37.33
CA ALA A 593 -39.80 10.05 -38.50
C ALA A 593 -38.42 9.67 -39.06
N SER A 594 -38.32 9.52 -40.37
CA SER A 594 -37.12 9.06 -41.07
C SER A 594 -36.82 9.97 -42.26
N VAL A 595 -35.53 10.04 -42.65
CA VAL A 595 -35.02 10.62 -43.91
C VAL A 595 -35.19 12.14 -44.09
N ASN A 596 -34.10 12.86 -43.81
CA ASN A 596 -33.22 13.42 -44.85
C ASN A 596 -31.82 13.64 -44.26
#